data_AF-A0A3D5PB96-F1
#
_entry.id   AF-A0A3D5PB96-F1
#
_cell.length_a   1.000
_cell.length_b   1.000
_cell.length_c   1.000
_cell.angle_alpha   90.00
_cell.angle_beta   90.00
_cell.angle_gamma   90.00
#
_symmetry.space_group_name_H-M   'P 1'
#
loop_
_entity.id
_entity.type
_entity.pdbx_description
1 polymer ?
#
loop_
_entity_poly.entity_id
_entity_poly.type
_entity_poly.pdbx_seq_one_letter_code
_entity_poly.pdbx_strand_id
1 'polypeptide(L)'
;MAKKKRPSDVKSGYEKLAYGKVNDAVRLMFRNGLDPSELRKLDLYSVAELKQTKDGLEIKFYDRMKALECLKKMEESGAEQSPLYRALIESVSRSGEAESNGA
;
A
#
# COMPACT_ATOMS: atom_id res chain seq x y z
N MET A 1 -18.58 -3.50 -18.83
CA MET A 1 -18.30 -3.01 -17.46
C MET A 1 -16.88 -3.40 -17.09
N ALA A 2 -15.98 -2.45 -16.86
CA ALA A 2 -14.62 -2.77 -16.41
C ALA A 2 -14.69 -3.28 -14.96
N LYS A 3 -14.36 -4.56 -14.72
CA LYS A 3 -14.24 -5.10 -13.37
C LYS A 3 -13.16 -4.30 -12.63
N LYS A 4 -13.52 -3.56 -11.57
CA LYS A 4 -12.55 -3.00 -10.62
C LYS A 4 -11.79 -4.20 -10.05
N LYS A 5 -10.57 -4.45 -10.55
CA LYS A 5 -9.70 -5.50 -10.02
C LYS A 5 -9.45 -5.13 -8.56
N ARG A 6 -9.94 -5.96 -7.63
CA ARG A 6 -9.49 -5.90 -6.25
C ARG A 6 -7.97 -5.96 -6.27
N PRO A 7 -7.25 -5.17 -5.42
CA PRO A 7 -5.82 -5.37 -5.26
C PRO A 7 -5.57 -6.86 -5.08
N SER A 8 -4.71 -7.43 -5.92
CA SER A 8 -4.45 -8.87 -5.93
C SER A 8 -3.81 -9.34 -4.64
N ASP A 9 -3.26 -8.40 -3.87
CA ASP A 9 -2.60 -8.60 -2.59
C ASP A 9 -2.62 -7.30 -1.77
N VAL A 10 -2.23 -7.40 -0.50
CA VAL A 10 -2.19 -6.26 0.44
C VAL A 10 -1.21 -5.20 -0.03
N LYS A 11 -0.07 -5.61 -0.62
CA LYS A 11 0.97 -4.72 -1.13
C LYS A 11 0.44 -3.78 -2.21
N SER A 12 -0.23 -4.31 -3.24
CA SER A 12 -0.81 -3.50 -4.32
C SER A 12 -1.88 -2.51 -3.83
N GLY A 13 -2.57 -2.83 -2.73
CA GLY A 13 -3.47 -1.90 -2.07
C GLY A 13 -2.75 -0.68 -1.48
N TYR A 14 -1.69 -0.92 -0.70
CA TYR A 14 -0.87 0.15 -0.13
C TYR A 14 -0.11 0.95 -1.18
N GLU A 15 0.41 0.32 -2.24
CA GLU A 15 1.04 1.01 -3.37
C GLU A 15 0.07 1.98 -4.03
N LYS A 16 -1.20 1.57 -4.20
CA LYS A 16 -2.23 2.43 -4.77
C LYS A 16 -2.58 3.61 -3.85
N LEU A 17 -2.54 3.44 -2.53
CA LEU A 17 -2.69 4.57 -1.60
C LEU A 17 -1.47 5.51 -1.64
N ALA A 18 -0.26 4.95 -1.60
CA ALA A 18 0.99 5.70 -1.53
C ALA A 18 1.28 6.50 -2.82
N TYR A 19 1.12 5.86 -3.98
CA TYR A 19 1.56 6.39 -5.28
C TYR A 19 0.41 6.74 -6.23
N GLY A 20 -0.83 6.38 -5.89
CA GLY A 20 -2.00 6.61 -6.75
C GLY A 20 -2.31 8.08 -6.97
N LYS A 21 -2.79 8.39 -8.18
CA LYS A 21 -3.30 9.72 -8.55
C LYS A 21 -4.62 10.02 -7.82
N VAL A 22 -4.87 11.31 -7.55
CA VAL A 22 -6.12 11.78 -6.90
C VAL A 22 -7.04 12.53 -7.86
N ASN A 23 -6.67 12.62 -9.13
CA ASN A 23 -7.33 13.45 -10.14
C ASN A 23 -8.83 13.15 -10.25
N ASP A 24 -9.23 11.89 -10.15
CA ASP A 24 -10.64 11.47 -10.21
C ASP A 24 -11.45 11.97 -9.03
N ALA A 25 -10.85 12.04 -7.83
CA ALA A 25 -11.49 12.64 -6.67
C ALA A 25 -11.57 14.17 -6.82
N VAL A 26 -10.50 14.81 -7.30
CA VAL A 26 -10.47 16.26 -7.57
C VAL A 26 -11.53 16.66 -8.61
N ARG A 27 -11.82 15.78 -9.58
CA ARG A 27 -12.89 16.02 -10.57
C ARG A 27 -14.26 16.27 -9.93
N LEU A 28 -14.53 15.68 -8.76
CA LEU A 28 -15.78 15.90 -8.02
C LEU A 28 -15.95 17.34 -7.51
N MET A 29 -14.88 18.12 -7.45
CA MET A 29 -14.90 19.51 -6.97
C MET A 29 -15.42 20.50 -8.03
N PHE A 30 -15.52 20.10 -9.31
CA PHE A 30 -15.94 21.00 -10.38
C PHE A 30 -17.47 21.06 -10.51
N ARG A 31 -18.01 22.29 -10.56
CA ARG A 31 -19.45 22.59 -10.58
C ARG A 31 -20.21 22.11 -11.81
N ASN A 32 -19.53 21.89 -12.94
CA ASN A 32 -20.19 21.46 -14.17
C ASN A 32 -20.71 20.02 -14.10
N GLY A 33 -20.41 19.31 -13.00
CA GLY A 33 -20.91 17.97 -12.73
C GLY A 33 -20.26 16.91 -13.61
N LEU A 34 -20.41 15.66 -13.19
CA LEU A 34 -20.10 14.48 -13.99
C LEU A 34 -21.43 13.79 -14.29
N ASP A 35 -21.61 13.29 -15.50
CA ASP A 35 -22.79 12.49 -15.78
C ASP A 35 -22.74 11.16 -14.99
N PRO A 36 -23.88 10.48 -14.76
CA PRO A 36 -23.89 9.23 -13.99
C PRO A 36 -22.99 8.14 -14.57
N SER A 37 -22.73 8.14 -15.87
CA SER A 37 -21.84 7.18 -16.54
C SER A 37 -20.36 7.49 -16.29
N GLU A 38 -19.99 8.76 -16.20
CA GLU A 38 -18.65 9.23 -15.83
C GLU A 38 -18.37 9.00 -14.35
N LEU A 39 -19.35 9.29 -13.48
CA LEU A 39 -19.24 9.07 -12.04
C LEU A 39 -18.91 7.60 -11.72
N ARG A 40 -19.51 6.65 -12.46
CA ARG A 40 -19.23 5.21 -12.32
C ARG A 40 -17.81 4.80 -12.71
N LYS A 41 -17.11 5.62 -13.52
CA LYS A 41 -15.75 5.33 -13.99
C LYS A 41 -14.67 5.87 -13.05
N LEU A 42 -15.02 6.73 -12.10
CA LEU A 42 -14.05 7.34 -11.20
C LEU A 42 -13.33 6.30 -10.31
N ASP A 43 -12.03 6.49 -10.19
CA ASP A 43 -11.19 5.82 -9.22
C ASP A 43 -11.06 6.65 -7.93
N LEU A 44 -11.93 6.37 -6.97
CA LEU A 44 -11.95 7.02 -5.66
C LEU A 44 -11.20 6.22 -4.59
N TYR A 45 -10.28 5.33 -4.97
CA TYR A 45 -9.61 4.41 -4.05
C TYR A 45 -8.84 5.12 -2.93
N SER A 46 -8.27 6.30 -3.19
CA SER A 46 -7.52 7.09 -2.20
C SER A 46 -8.42 7.87 -1.23
N VAL A 47 -9.73 7.89 -1.44
CA VAL A 47 -10.68 8.71 -0.68
C VAL A 47 -11.10 7.94 0.58
N ALA A 48 -10.85 8.55 1.74
CA ALA A 48 -11.27 8.05 3.03
C ALA A 48 -12.68 8.52 3.40
N GLU A 49 -13.05 9.74 3.00
CA GLU A 49 -14.34 10.34 3.32
C GLU A 49 -14.76 11.35 2.24
N LEU A 50 -16.06 11.40 1.94
CA LEU A 50 -16.71 12.43 1.13
C LEU A 50 -17.82 13.07 1.95
N LYS A 51 -17.81 14.39 2.04
CA LYS A 51 -18.79 15.14 2.82
C LYS A 51 -19.31 16.35 2.06
N GLN A 52 -20.62 16.38 1.83
CA GLN A 52 -21.28 17.57 1.31
C GLN A 52 -21.44 18.59 2.45
N THR A 53 -20.95 19.81 2.23
CA THR A 53 -21.08 20.93 3.15
C THR A 53 -21.90 22.05 2.50
N LYS A 54 -22.19 23.11 3.27
CA LYS A 54 -22.88 24.30 2.75
C LYS A 54 -22.04 25.03 1.70
N ASP A 55 -20.72 24.97 1.83
CA ASP A 55 -19.77 25.72 0.99
C ASP A 55 -19.22 24.89 -0.17
N GLY A 56 -19.47 23.58 -0.20
CA GLY A 56 -19.06 22.72 -1.30
C GLY A 56 -18.92 21.25 -0.91
N LEU A 57 -18.01 20.56 -1.58
CA LEU A 57 -17.64 19.18 -1.28
C LEU A 57 -16.31 19.16 -0.52
N GLU A 58 -16.26 18.43 0.57
CA GLU A 58 -15.02 18.13 1.30
C GLU A 58 -14.60 16.69 1.02
N ILE A 59 -13.32 16.50 0.69
CA ILE A 59 -12.74 15.21 0.35
C ILE A 59 -11.55 14.95 1.28
N LYS A 60 -11.62 13.87 2.05
CA LYS A 60 -10.51 13.41 2.88
C LYS A 60 -9.80 12.25 2.21
N PHE A 61 -8.48 12.30 2.13
CA PHE A 61 -7.65 11.22 1.60
C PHE A 61 -7.08 10.35 2.72
N TYR A 62 -6.77 9.10 2.40
CA TYR A 62 -5.91 8.29 3.25
C TYR A 62 -4.50 8.88 3.35
N ASP A 63 -3.83 8.62 4.47
CA ASP A 63 -2.46 9.07 4.71
C ASP A 63 -1.45 8.29 3.86
N ARG A 64 -0.78 9.01 2.95
CA ARG A 64 0.24 8.44 2.07
C ARG A 64 1.52 8.03 2.80
N MET A 65 1.92 8.79 3.81
CA MET A 65 3.11 8.47 4.59
C MET A 65 2.89 7.18 5.37
N LYS A 66 1.70 7.03 5.98
CA LYS A 66 1.33 5.79 6.65
C LYS A 66 1.30 4.59 5.69
N ALA A 67 0.85 4.77 4.45
CA ALA A 67 0.91 3.70 3.44
C ALA A 67 2.35 3.31 3.07
N LEU A 68 3.25 4.30 2.92
CA LEU A 68 4.67 4.06 2.68
C LEU A 68 5.36 3.35 3.85
N GLU A 69 5.04 3.72 5.08
CA GLU A 69 5.54 3.02 6.28
C GLU A 69 5.10 1.56 6.31
N CYS A 70 3.85 1.27 5.96
CA CYS A 70 3.36 -0.10 5.84
C CYS A 70 4.12 -0.89 4.78
N LEU A 71 4.37 -0.28 3.60
CA LEU A 71 5.15 -0.92 2.53
C LEU A 71 6.59 -1.21 2.97
N LYS A 72 7.25 -0.26 3.62
CA LYS A 72 8.62 -0.43 4.16
C LYS A 72 8.69 -1.61 5.13
N LYS A 73 7.76 -1.70 6.09
CA LYS A 73 7.72 -2.82 7.05
C LYS A 73 7.55 -4.18 6.37
N MET A 74 6.79 -4.25 5.27
CA MET A 74 6.61 -5.48 4.50
C MET A 74 7.90 -5.90 3.78
N GLU A 75 8.67 -4.95 3.27
CA GLU A 75 9.97 -5.22 2.64
C GLU A 75 11.00 -5.70 3.67
N GLU A 76 11.08 -5.05 4.83
CA GLU A 76 11.99 -5.42 5.92
C GLU A 76 11.66 -6.81 6.48
N SER A 77 10.38 -7.12 6.68
CA SER A 77 9.94 -8.44 7.17
C SER A 77 10.25 -9.59 6.19
N GLY A 78 10.39 -9.29 4.89
CA GLY A 78 10.77 -10.29 3.89
C GLY A 78 12.26 -10.61 3.87
N ALA A 79 13.12 -9.66 4.25
CA ALA A 79 14.58 -9.82 4.20
C ALA A 79 15.11 -10.77 5.29
N GLU A 80 14.59 -10.68 6.52
CA GLU A 80 15.01 -11.56 7.63
C GLU A 80 14.50 -13.01 7.49
N GLN A 81 13.52 -13.25 6.60
CA GLN A 81 12.90 -14.56 6.38
C GLN A 81 13.53 -15.33 5.21
N SER A 82 14.55 -14.78 4.52
CA SER A 82 15.16 -15.47 3.38
C SER A 82 15.77 -16.81 3.82
N PRO A 83 15.39 -17.95 3.21
CA PRO A 83 15.98 -19.26 3.52
C PRO A 83 17.49 -19.29 3.36
N LEU A 84 18.03 -18.52 2.40
CA LEU A 84 19.47 -18.38 2.20
C LEU A 84 20.13 -17.63 3.36
N TYR A 85 19.54 -16.52 3.82
CA TYR A 85 20.07 -15.78 4.97
C TYR A 85 20.09 -16.66 6.22
N ARG A 86 19.01 -17.41 6.48
CA ARG A 86 18.95 -18.36 7.59
C ARG A 86 19.99 -19.48 7.47
N ALA A 87 20.13 -20.09 6.30
CA ALA A 87 21.12 -21.14 6.07
C ALA A 87 22.56 -20.64 6.28
N LEU A 88 22.85 -19.40 5.88
CA LEU A 88 24.14 -18.77 6.14
C LEU A 88 24.40 -18.58 7.64
N ILE A 89 23.44 -18.02 8.38
CA ILE A 89 23.57 -17.84 9.85
C ILE A 89 23.77 -19.20 10.54
N GLU A 90 22.97 -20.21 10.20
CA GLU A 90 23.08 -21.56 10.78
C GLU A 90 24.44 -22.22 10.49
N SER A 91 25.01 -22.01 9.29
CA SER A 91 26.31 -22.56 8.92
C SER A 91 27.48 -21.97 9.71
N VAL A 92 27.40 -20.67 10.03
CA VAL A 92 28.41 -19.97 10.83
C VAL A 92 28.32 -20.40 12.29
N SER A 93 27.09 -20.46 12.86
CA SER A 93 26.89 -20.91 14.23
C SER A 93 27.37 -22.34 14.48
N ARG A 94 27.17 -23.25 13.51
CA ARG A 94 27.64 -24.64 13.61
C ARG A 94 29.17 -24.79 13.54
N SER A 95 29.87 -23.87 12.88
CA SER A 95 31.35 -23.92 12.82
C SER A 95 31.99 -23.51 14.14
N GLY A 96 31.35 -22.62 14.92
CA GLY A 96 31.87 -22.19 16.23
C GLY A 96 31.73 -23.24 17.34
N GLU A 97 30.77 -24.17 17.23
CA GLU A 97 30.58 -25.27 18.20
C GLU A 97 31.54 -26.44 17.98
N ALA A 98 32.08 -26.60 16.76
CA ALA A 98 33.04 -27.65 16.43
C ALA A 98 34.45 -27.34 16.99
N GLU A 99 34.79 -26.08 17.26
CA GLU A 99 36.10 -25.67 17.79
C GLU A 99 36.18 -25.69 19.32
N SER A 100 35.07 -25.77 20.05
CA SER A 100 35.06 -25.75 21.54
C SER A 100 35.02 -27.13 22.20
N ASN A 101 34.71 -28.19 21.45
CA ASN A 101 34.66 -29.58 21.94
C ASN A 101 35.90 -30.43 21.57
N GLY A 102 36.96 -29.79 21.08
CA GLY A 102 38.25 -30.41 20.77
C GLY A 102 39.39 -29.86 21.64
N ALA A 103 39.28 -29.98 22.96
CA ALA A 103 40.37 -29.78 23.92
C ALA A 103 40.34 -30.88 24.99
#